data_AF-A0A7S0S242-F1
#
_entry.id   AF-A0A7S0S242-F1
#
_cell.length_a   1.000
_cell.length_b   1.000
_cell.length_c   1.000
_cell.angle_alpha   90.00
_cell.angle_beta   90.00
_cell.angle_gamma   90.00
#
_symmetry.space_group_name_H-M   'P 1'
#
loop_
_entity.id
_entity.type
_entity.pdbx_description
1 polymer ?
#
loop_
_entity_poly.entity_id
_entity_poly.type
_entity_poly.pdbx_seq_one_letter_code
_entity_poly.pdbx_strand_id
1 'polypeptide(L)'
;GDAWLALGLLMCLSVLPLSKALTNISGSLWSKTLQGARAQRIEMLLCHEFHARKYLIPDKLTFKDKDRLAKAAAEEEFGMDDHYDEEGGGGKAGKGGKAGGKEKGPQYAGGLVLEPKKGLYDKFVILLDFNSLY
;
A
#
# COMPACT_ATOMS: atom_id res chain seq x y z
N GLY A 1 21.56 -28.59 -7.76
CA GLY A 1 20.61 -28.54 -6.64
C GLY A 1 19.65 -27.37 -6.81
N ASP A 2 20.20 -26.16 -6.87
CA ASP A 2 19.43 -24.91 -6.74
C ASP A 2 18.37 -24.68 -7.82
N ALA A 3 18.67 -25.01 -9.08
CA ALA A 3 17.69 -24.90 -10.16
C ALA A 3 16.45 -25.79 -9.95
N TRP A 4 16.65 -26.99 -9.39
CA TRP A 4 15.56 -27.92 -9.10
C TRP A 4 14.70 -27.42 -7.92
N LEU A 5 15.35 -26.87 -6.88
CA LEU A 5 14.66 -26.25 -5.75
C LEU A 5 13.87 -25.02 -6.20
N ALA A 6 14.45 -24.15 -7.03
CA ALA A 6 13.78 -22.98 -7.58
C ALA A 6 12.55 -23.36 -8.42
N LEU A 7 12.68 -24.40 -9.27
CA LEU A 7 11.55 -24.90 -10.05
C LEU A 7 10.46 -25.51 -9.15
N GLY A 8 10.85 -26.26 -8.11
CA GLY A 8 9.93 -26.80 -7.11
C GLY A 8 9.12 -25.71 -6.42
N LEU A 9 9.77 -24.63 -5.98
CA LEU A 9 9.10 -23.48 -5.37
C LEU A 9 8.14 -22.80 -6.35
N LEU A 10 8.56 -22.59 -7.60
CA LEU A 10 7.73 -21.99 -8.64
C LEU A 10 6.42 -22.78 -8.87
N MET A 11 6.51 -24.12 -8.86
CA MET A 11 5.35 -25.00 -9.02
C MET A 11 4.47 -25.02 -7.77
N CYS A 12 5.06 -25.15 -6.57
CA CYS A 12 4.30 -25.15 -5.31
C CYS A 12 3.52 -23.84 -5.08
N LEU A 13 4.09 -22.70 -5.50
CA LEU A 13 3.43 -21.40 -5.40
C LEU A 13 2.55 -21.07 -6.61
N SER A 14 2.47 -21.95 -7.62
CA SER A 14 1.65 -21.74 -8.82
C SER A 14 1.95 -20.40 -9.51
N VAL A 15 3.24 -20.01 -9.56
CA VAL A 15 3.64 -18.67 -10.03
C VAL A 15 3.20 -18.41 -11.46
N LEU A 16 3.36 -19.39 -12.36
CA LEU A 16 3.01 -19.24 -13.77
C LEU A 16 1.50 -19.07 -14.01
N PRO A 17 0.60 -19.97 -13.53
CA PRO A 17 -0.83 -19.78 -13.74
C PRO A 17 -1.37 -18.53 -13.05
N LEU A 18 -0.90 -18.22 -11.83
CA LEU A 18 -1.35 -17.03 -11.10
C LEU A 18 -0.93 -15.73 -11.80
N SER A 19 0.35 -15.62 -12.19
CA SER A 19 0.84 -14.43 -12.89
C SER A 19 0.19 -14.26 -14.26
N LYS A 20 -0.11 -15.36 -14.98
CA LYS A 20 -0.85 -15.30 -16.24
C LYS A 20 -2.27 -14.76 -16.03
N ALA A 21 -3.01 -15.26 -15.04
CA ALA A 21 -4.35 -14.78 -14.73
C ALA A 21 -4.34 -13.28 -14.38
N LEU A 22 -3.42 -12.85 -13.51
CA LEU A 22 -3.26 -11.43 -13.15
C LEU A 22 -2.93 -10.55 -14.36
N THR A 23 -2.11 -11.05 -15.27
CA THR A 23 -1.72 -10.34 -16.50
C THR A 23 -2.92 -10.17 -17.43
N ASN A 24 -3.71 -11.22 -17.63
CA ASN A 24 -4.92 -11.17 -18.45
C ASN A 24 -5.98 -10.22 -17.88
N ILE A 25 -6.17 -10.20 -16.57
CA ILE A 25 -7.13 -9.30 -15.92
C ILE A 25 -6.68 -7.84 -16.03
N SER A 26 -5.41 -7.55 -15.78
CA SER A 26 -4.90 -6.18 -15.78
C SER A 26 -4.55 -5.62 -17.16
N GLY A 27 -4.37 -6.48 -18.17
CA GLY A 27 -3.84 -6.10 -19.48
C GLY A 27 -2.38 -5.62 -19.44
N SER A 28 -1.62 -5.98 -18.40
CA SER A 28 -0.20 -5.59 -18.28
C SER A 28 0.73 -6.53 -19.05
N LEU A 29 2.01 -6.18 -19.19
CA LEU A 29 3.03 -7.10 -19.73
C LEU A 29 3.33 -8.20 -18.69
N TRP A 30 3.37 -9.46 -19.11
CA TRP A 30 3.60 -10.58 -18.19
C TRP A 30 4.93 -10.48 -17.42
N SER A 31 5.98 -9.96 -18.06
CA SER A 31 7.27 -9.70 -17.42
C SER A 31 7.18 -8.74 -16.24
N LYS A 32 6.29 -7.73 -16.31
CA LYS A 32 6.03 -6.79 -15.21
C LYS A 32 5.21 -7.41 -14.10
N THR A 33 4.27 -8.28 -14.44
CA THR A 33 3.53 -9.08 -13.44
C THR A 33 4.46 -10.00 -12.66
N LEU A 34 5.39 -10.68 -13.34
CA LEU A 34 6.40 -11.54 -12.70
C LEU A 34 7.35 -10.76 -11.78
N GLN A 35 7.61 -9.48 -12.08
CA GLN A 35 8.38 -8.58 -11.21
C GLN A 35 7.58 -8.07 -9.99
N GLY A 36 6.31 -8.44 -9.83
CA GLY A 36 5.49 -8.05 -8.67
C GLY A 36 4.97 -6.62 -8.69
N ALA A 37 4.99 -5.92 -9.83
CA ALA A 37 4.61 -4.50 -9.93
C ALA A 37 3.08 -4.25 -9.76
N ARG A 38 2.55 -4.30 -8.52
CA ARG A 38 1.11 -4.16 -8.21
C ARG A 38 0.52 -2.85 -8.74
N ALA A 39 1.14 -1.71 -8.44
CA ALA A 39 0.64 -0.40 -8.85
C ALA A 39 0.51 -0.30 -10.37
N GLN A 40 1.49 -0.82 -11.11
CA GLN A 40 1.47 -0.84 -12.57
C GLN A 40 0.33 -1.70 -13.12
N ARG A 41 0.01 -2.83 -12.48
CA ARG A 41 -1.14 -3.66 -12.89
C ARG A 41 -2.46 -2.93 -12.68
N ILE A 42 -2.62 -2.24 -11.55
CA ILE A 42 -3.83 -1.47 -11.25
C ILE A 42 -3.96 -0.29 -12.24
N GLU A 43 -2.88 0.43 -12.49
CA GLU A 43 -2.84 1.52 -13.48
C GLU A 43 -3.28 1.02 -14.86
N MET A 44 -2.79 -0.14 -15.29
CA MET A 44 -3.15 -0.67 -16.61
C MET A 44 -4.59 -1.14 -16.71
N LEU A 45 -5.11 -1.75 -15.64
CA LEU A 45 -6.52 -2.08 -15.55
C LEU A 45 -7.39 -0.81 -15.71
N LEU A 46 -7.06 0.25 -14.98
CA LEU A 46 -7.79 1.52 -15.03
C LEU A 46 -7.69 2.17 -16.42
N CYS A 47 -6.50 2.20 -17.03
CA CYS A 47 -6.32 2.76 -18.36
C CYS A 47 -7.19 2.03 -19.41
N HIS A 48 -7.26 0.70 -19.37
CA HIS A 48 -8.10 -0.05 -20.30
C HIS A 48 -9.58 0.27 -20.09
N GLU A 49 -10.06 0.31 -18.84
CA GLU A 49 -11.46 0.63 -18.51
C GLU A 49 -11.85 2.05 -18.93
N PHE A 50 -11.02 3.06 -18.62
CA PHE A 50 -11.29 4.45 -18.97
C PHE A 50 -11.23 4.68 -20.48
N HIS A 51 -10.26 4.07 -21.17
CA HIS A 51 -10.17 4.15 -22.62
C HIS A 51 -11.38 3.49 -23.31
N ALA A 52 -11.83 2.33 -22.83
CA ALA A 52 -13.03 1.66 -23.35
C ALA A 52 -14.28 2.54 -23.23
N ARG A 53 -14.37 3.32 -22.14
CA ARG A 53 -15.45 4.27 -21.86
C ARG A 53 -15.24 5.68 -22.45
N LYS A 54 -14.22 5.89 -23.29
CA LYS A 54 -13.91 7.16 -23.97
C LYS A 54 -13.55 8.34 -23.04
N TYR A 55 -12.99 8.06 -21.87
CA TYR A 55 -12.42 9.08 -21.01
C TYR A 55 -11.01 9.47 -21.47
N LEU A 56 -10.62 10.71 -21.19
CA LEU A 56 -9.24 11.17 -21.30
C LEU A 56 -8.44 10.65 -20.10
N ILE A 57 -7.26 10.10 -20.35
CA ILE A 57 -6.36 9.55 -19.33
C ILE A 57 -5.28 10.61 -19.05
N PRO A 58 -4.94 10.87 -17.77
CA PRO A 58 -3.88 11.82 -17.44
C PRO A 58 -2.52 11.35 -17.96
N ASP A 59 -1.70 12.32 -18.38
CA ASP A 59 -0.34 12.04 -18.86
C ASP A 59 0.54 11.50 -17.73
N LYS A 60 1.47 10.62 -18.09
CA LYS A 60 2.44 10.08 -17.14
C LYS A 60 3.36 11.20 -16.66
N LEU A 61 3.36 11.44 -15.35
CA LEU A 61 4.25 12.39 -14.70
C LEU A 61 5.71 12.00 -14.94
N THR A 62 6.49 12.95 -15.46
CA THR A 62 7.94 12.79 -15.57
C THR A 62 8.59 12.88 -14.19
N PHE A 63 9.87 12.49 -14.09
CA PHE A 63 10.63 12.68 -12.85
C PHE A 63 10.66 14.14 -12.40
N LYS A 64 10.71 15.09 -13.35
CA LYS A 64 10.68 16.53 -13.05
C LYS A 64 9.33 16.95 -12.50
N ASP A 65 8.23 16.43 -13.04
CA ASP A 65 6.88 16.77 -12.56
C ASP A 65 6.65 16.22 -11.15
N LYS A 66 7.11 14.99 -10.88
CA LYS A 66 7.04 14.38 -9.55
C LYS A 66 7.83 15.17 -8.50
N ASP A 67 9.02 15.66 -8.85
CA ASP A 67 9.82 16.51 -7.95
C ASP A 67 9.13 17.85 -7.67
N ARG A 68 8.53 18.48 -8.69
CA ARG A 68 7.77 19.73 -8.52
C ARG A 68 6.54 19.54 -7.63
N LEU A 69 5.77 18.47 -7.85
CA LEU A 69 4.61 18.12 -7.03
C LEU A 69 5.00 17.80 -5.59
N ALA A 70 6.11 17.09 -5.39
CA ALA A 70 6.61 16.77 -4.04
C ALA A 70 7.09 18.01 -3.28
N LYS A 71 7.67 19.00 -3.97
CA LYS A 71 8.06 20.29 -3.40
C LYS A 71 6.85 21.14 -3.02
N ALA A 72 5.87 21.26 -3.92
CA ALA A 72 4.62 21.99 -3.64
C ALA A 72 3.86 21.40 -2.43
N ALA A 73 3.77 20.07 -2.34
CA ALA A 73 3.11 19.40 -1.21
C ALA A 73 3.85 19.59 0.14
N ALA A 74 5.17 19.82 0.12
CA ALA A 74 5.95 20.11 1.32
C ALA A 74 5.80 21.57 1.79
N GLU A 75 5.44 22.48 0.90
CA GLU A 75 5.18 23.89 1.22
C GLU A 75 3.78 24.08 1.87
N GLU A 76 2.78 23.27 1.49
CA GLU A 76 1.44 23.31 2.11
C GLU A 76 1.39 22.71 3.53
N GLU A 77 2.25 21.75 3.87
CA GLU A 77 2.28 21.09 5.19
C GLU A 77 2.77 22.02 6.33
N PHE A 78 3.33 23.19 6.00
CA PHE A 78 3.83 24.18 6.97
C PHE A 78 2.78 25.19 7.45
N GLY A 79 1.52 25.08 6.98
CA GLY A 79 0.45 26.05 7.23
C GLY A 79 -0.68 25.61 8.16
N MET A 80 -0.66 24.39 8.71
CA MET A 80 -1.71 23.87 9.59
C MET A 80 -1.19 23.73 11.03
N ASP A 81 -1.35 24.79 11.81
CA ASP A 81 -1.18 24.79 13.27
C ASP A 81 -2.43 24.18 13.90
N ASP A 82 -2.44 22.86 14.06
CA ASP A 82 -3.50 22.15 14.77
C ASP A 82 -3.25 22.23 16.29
N HIS A 83 -3.54 23.39 16.89
CA HIS A 83 -3.68 23.53 18.34
C HIS A 83 -4.99 22.87 18.79
N TYR A 84 -4.94 21.58 19.14
CA TYR A 84 -5.99 20.92 19.93
C TYR A 84 -5.40 20.41 21.24
N ASP A 85 -6.09 20.76 22.30
CA ASP A 85 -5.66 20.75 23.69
C ASP A 85 -5.30 19.36 24.24
N GLU A 86 -4.36 19.40 25.18
CA GLU A 86 -3.78 18.33 25.97
C GLU A 86 -4.78 17.74 26.97
N GLU A 87 -4.79 16.42 27.20
CA GLU A 87 -4.77 15.80 28.54
C GLU A 87 -4.51 14.28 28.44
N GLY A 88 -3.45 13.80 29.13
CA GLY A 88 -3.41 12.42 29.62
C GLY A 88 -2.15 11.56 29.38
N GLY A 89 -1.02 11.93 29.99
CA GLY A 89 -0.24 10.96 30.79
C GLY A 89 0.84 10.08 30.12
N GLY A 90 2.09 10.57 30.14
CA GLY A 90 3.21 9.87 30.81
C GLY A 90 4.08 8.87 30.03
N GLY A 91 5.33 9.26 29.72
CA GLY A 91 6.42 8.32 29.45
C GLY A 91 7.62 8.94 28.70
N LYS A 92 8.59 9.50 29.44
CA LYS A 92 9.78 10.18 28.89
C LYS A 92 10.86 9.24 28.31
N ALA A 93 11.46 9.75 27.24
CA ALA A 93 12.88 9.81 26.91
C ALA A 93 13.64 8.56 26.40
N GLY A 94 13.93 8.60 25.10
CA GLY A 94 15.19 8.10 24.52
C GLY A 94 15.74 9.12 23.54
N LYS A 95 16.68 9.96 23.98
CA LYS A 95 17.50 10.84 23.13
C LYS A 95 18.59 9.96 22.50
N GLY A 96 18.61 9.85 21.17
CA GLY A 96 19.66 9.16 20.42
C GLY A 96 19.58 9.58 18.96
N GLY A 97 20.65 10.16 18.43
CA GLY A 97 20.64 10.88 17.15
C GLY A 97 20.64 10.00 15.90
N LYS A 98 20.25 10.60 14.78
CA LYS A 98 21.02 10.71 13.53
C LYS A 98 20.11 11.32 12.46
N ALA A 99 20.69 12.18 11.62
CA ALA A 99 20.09 12.66 10.39
C ALA A 99 19.82 11.45 9.47
N GLY A 100 18.59 10.99 9.46
CA GLY A 100 18.03 10.05 8.47
C GLY A 100 16.69 10.63 8.07
N GLY A 101 16.39 10.66 6.77
CA GLY A 101 15.17 11.26 6.24
C GLY A 101 13.96 10.80 7.04
N LYS A 102 13.21 11.76 7.60
CA LYS A 102 11.93 11.47 8.27
C LYS A 102 11.08 10.68 7.29
N GLU A 103 10.77 9.43 7.63
CA GLU A 103 9.69 8.72 6.98
C GLU A 103 8.46 9.61 7.12
N LYS A 104 7.88 10.00 5.97
CA LYS A 104 6.65 10.78 5.97
C LYS A 104 5.61 9.98 6.73
N GLY A 105 4.99 10.60 7.72
CA GLY A 105 3.88 10.02 8.46
C GLY A 105 2.71 9.65 7.54
N PRO A 106 1.69 8.96 8.05
CA PRO A 106 0.50 8.64 7.28
C PRO A 106 -0.16 9.93 6.78
N GLN A 107 -0.49 9.98 5.48
CA GLN A 107 -1.14 11.14 4.87
C GLN A 107 -2.67 11.16 5.13
N TYR A 108 -3.21 10.11 5.71
CA TYR A 108 -4.64 9.92 5.96
C TYR A 108 -4.84 8.94 7.12
N ALA A 109 -5.98 9.04 7.80
CA ALA A 109 -6.36 8.09 8.85
C ALA A 109 -6.54 6.68 8.28
N GLY A 110 -6.12 5.67 9.04
CA GLY A 110 -6.23 4.25 8.68
C GLY A 110 -7.46 3.57 9.26
N GLY A 111 -7.44 2.23 9.28
CA GLY A 111 -8.49 1.42 9.89
C GLY A 111 -8.54 1.55 11.41
N LEU A 112 -9.73 1.42 11.98
CA LEU A 112 -9.94 1.41 13.43
C LEU A 112 -9.56 0.05 14.03
N VAL A 113 -8.72 0.06 15.06
CA VAL A 113 -8.39 -1.12 15.87
C VAL A 113 -9.02 -0.95 17.24
N LEU A 114 -9.84 -1.93 17.64
CA LEU A 114 -10.43 -1.94 18.98
C LEU A 114 -9.41 -2.45 20.01
N GLU A 115 -9.46 -1.90 21.22
CA GLU A 115 -8.63 -2.38 22.32
C GLU A 115 -8.98 -3.83 22.69
N PRO A 116 -7.99 -4.75 22.73
CA PRO A 116 -8.26 -6.16 22.96
C PRO A 116 -8.57 -6.45 24.43
N LYS A 117 -9.62 -7.24 24.68
CA LYS A 117 -9.88 -7.82 26.00
C LYS A 117 -9.04 -9.09 26.17
N LYS A 118 -7.93 -8.97 26.90
CA LYS A 118 -6.98 -10.07 27.13
C LYS A 118 -7.53 -11.09 28.13
N GLY A 119 -7.32 -12.38 27.87
CA GLY A 119 -7.70 -13.46 28.78
C GLY A 119 -7.87 -14.80 28.06
N LEU A 120 -8.03 -15.86 28.85
CA LEU A 120 -8.49 -17.16 28.35
C LEU A 120 -10.02 -17.20 28.44
N TYR A 121 -10.69 -17.63 27.38
CA TYR A 121 -12.14 -17.64 27.29
C TYR A 121 -12.68 -19.07 27.37
N ASP A 122 -13.46 -19.37 28.42
CA ASP A 122 -14.13 -20.67 28.60
C ASP A 122 -15.46 -20.79 27.84
N LYS A 123 -15.94 -19.68 27.25
CA LYS A 123 -17.19 -19.58 26.49
C LYS A 123 -16.89 -19.35 25.02
N PHE A 124 -17.83 -19.75 24.15
CA PHE A 124 -17.73 -19.52 22.72
C PHE A 124 -17.54 -18.04 22.37
N VAL A 125 -16.62 -17.77 21.44
CA VAL A 125 -16.40 -16.45 20.84
C VAL A 125 -16.91 -16.49 19.41
N ILE A 126 -17.79 -15.57 19.04
CA ILE A 126 -18.29 -15.43 17.68
C ILE A 126 -17.51 -14.32 17.00
N LEU A 127 -16.89 -14.65 15.87
CA LEU A 127 -16.23 -13.69 14.99
C LEU A 127 -17.16 -13.33 13.84
N LEU A 128 -17.42 -12.04 13.68
CA LEU A 128 -18.16 -11.48 12.54
C LEU A 128 -17.19 -10.60 11.76
N ASP A 129 -17.16 -10.75 10.44
CA ASP A 129 -16.38 -9.90 9.55
C ASP A 129 -17.24 -9.31 8.42
N PHE A 130 -16.66 -8.35 7.70
CA PHE A 130 -17.21 -7.86 6.45
C PHE A 130 -16.46 -8.51 5.28
N ASN A 131 -17.21 -9.03 4.31
CA ASN A 131 -16.63 -9.52 3.06
C ASN A 131 -16.05 -8.34 2.24
N SER A 132 -14.74 -8.36 2.02
CA SER A 132 -14.04 -7.43 1.13
C SER A 132 -14.13 -5.93 1.51
N LEU A 133 -14.01 -5.60 2.80
CA LEU A 133 -13.91 -4.21 3.27
C LEU A 133 -12.50 -3.64 2.98
N TYR A 134 -12.39 -2.74 1.99
CA TYR A 134 -11.18 -1.97 1.64
C TYR A 134 -11.55 -0.71 0.85
#